data_AF-A0A1B6I2V6-F1
#
_entry.id   AF-A0A1B6I2V6-F1
#
_cell.length_a   1.000
_cell.length_b   1.000
_cell.length_c   1.000
_cell.angle_alpha   90.00
_cell.angle_beta   90.00
_cell.angle_gamma   90.00
#
_symmetry.space_group_name_H-M   'P 1'
#
loop_
_entity.id
_entity.type
_entity.pdbx_description
1 polymer ?
#
loop_
_entity_poly.entity_id
_entity_poly.type
_entity_poly.pdbx_seq_one_letter_code
_entity_poly.pdbx_strand_id
1 'polypeptide(L)'
;GSLIQLASGELRKVEDMRTEDFVSSAEKSPALRLDPSTVVRIDNSTAAKGFNLLTLSYGENRNQVEFESALGHPYFVYGQGWASCDPEKTLSLYGLRCHQLQVGDICISLSPRTTSSSPGQGKKRRWSAPDQLQHSAKKSKE
;
A
#
# COMPACT_ATOMS: atom_id res chain seq x y z
N GLY A 1 -13.38 -6.50 14.27
CA GLY A 1 -12.67 -5.62 13.33
C GLY A 1 -12.85 -4.18 13.74
N SER A 2 -11.80 -3.37 13.61
CA SER A 2 -11.88 -1.91 13.74
C SER A 2 -12.68 -1.31 12.58
N LEU A 3 -13.32 -0.16 12.81
CA LEU A 3 -13.99 0.63 11.76
C LEU A 3 -13.06 1.75 11.29
N ILE A 4 -12.92 1.87 9.97
CA ILE A 4 -12.19 2.90 9.26
C ILE A 4 -13.20 3.90 8.71
N GLN A 5 -13.03 5.18 9.03
CA GLN A 5 -13.78 6.24 8.37
C GLN A 5 -13.06 6.67 7.09
N LEU A 6 -13.70 6.45 5.95
CA LEU A 6 -13.19 6.87 4.65
C LEU A 6 -13.33 8.38 4.47
N ALA A 7 -12.64 8.97 3.48
CA ALA A 7 -12.77 10.40 3.20
C ALA A 7 -14.19 10.80 2.71
N SER A 8 -15.01 9.83 2.30
CA SER A 8 -16.44 10.02 2.02
C SER A 8 -17.29 10.20 3.27
N GLY A 9 -16.74 9.94 4.47
CA GLY A 9 -17.47 9.85 5.74
C GLY A 9 -18.06 8.46 6.01
N GLU A 10 -18.01 7.54 5.03
CA GLU A 10 -18.50 6.18 5.18
C GLU A 10 -17.61 5.38 6.14
N LEU A 11 -18.24 4.53 6.96
CA LEU A 11 -17.55 3.60 7.84
C LEU A 11 -17.38 2.24 7.15
N ARG A 12 -16.16 1.72 7.15
CA ARG A 12 -15.82 0.40 6.62
C ARG A 12 -15.09 -0.44 7.65
N LYS A 13 -15.41 -1.73 7.75
CA LYS A 13 -14.59 -2.63 8.57
C LYS A 13 -13.21 -2.76 7.95
N VAL A 14 -12.18 -2.84 8.77
CA VAL A 14 -10.79 -2.97 8.30
C VAL A 14 -10.62 -4.21 7.41
N GLU A 15 -11.27 -5.32 7.75
CA GLU A 15 -11.27 -6.56 6.99
C GLU A 15 -11.98 -6.46 5.62
N ASP A 16 -12.87 -5.48 5.43
CA ASP A 16 -13.66 -5.26 4.21
C ASP A 16 -13.09 -4.14 3.33
N MET A 17 -11.92 -3.60 3.67
CA MET A 17 -11.25 -2.55 2.89
C MET A 17 -10.89 -3.05 1.50
N ARG A 18 -11.13 -2.21 0.49
CA ARG A 18 -10.79 -2.49 -0.92
C ARG A 18 -9.91 -1.41 -1.50
N THR A 19 -9.24 -1.73 -2.61
CA THR A 19 -8.37 -0.79 -3.33
C THR A 19 -9.11 0.50 -3.69
N GLU A 20 -10.37 0.38 -4.11
CA GLU A 20 -11.23 1.50 -4.48
C GLU A 20 -11.44 2.48 -3.33
N ASP A 21 -11.39 2.02 -2.08
CA ASP A 21 -11.58 2.88 -0.91
C ASP A 21 -10.40 3.83 -0.71
N PHE A 22 -9.18 3.36 -0.98
CA PHE A 22 -7.99 4.18 -0.96
C PHE A 22 -7.98 5.15 -2.15
N VAL A 23 -8.28 4.67 -3.36
CA VAL A 23 -8.33 5.50 -4.58
C VAL A 23 -9.38 6.61 -4.43
N SER A 24 -10.62 6.25 -4.08
CA SER A 24 -11.71 7.20 -3.87
C SER A 24 -11.36 8.19 -2.75
N SER A 25 -10.70 7.76 -1.68
CA SER A 25 -10.32 8.66 -0.58
C SER A 25 -9.26 9.68 -1.02
N ALA A 26 -8.28 9.27 -1.81
CA ALA A 26 -7.26 10.16 -2.37
C ALA A 26 -7.81 11.15 -3.41
N GLU A 27 -8.85 10.76 -4.15
CA GLU A 27 -9.53 11.62 -5.13
C GLU A 27 -10.45 12.65 -4.47
N LYS A 28 -11.18 12.24 -3.43
CA LYS A 28 -12.15 13.10 -2.72
C LYS A 28 -11.49 14.07 -1.75
N SER A 29 -10.36 13.69 -1.15
CA SER A 29 -9.66 14.53 -0.19
C SER A 29 -8.53 15.32 -0.84
N PRO A 30 -8.59 16.67 -0.84
CA PRO A 30 -7.46 17.49 -1.29
C PRO A 30 -6.27 17.40 -0.34
N ALA A 31 -6.45 16.89 0.88
CA ALA A 31 -5.39 16.75 1.87
C ALA A 31 -4.65 15.41 1.79
N LEU A 32 -5.20 14.40 1.12
CA LEU A 32 -4.61 13.06 1.06
C LEU A 32 -4.23 12.70 -0.37
N ARG A 33 -3.13 11.96 -0.51
CA ARG A 33 -2.74 11.30 -1.76
C ARG A 33 -2.55 9.81 -1.51
N LEU A 34 -2.74 9.04 -2.57
CA LEU A 34 -2.30 7.65 -2.59
C LEU A 34 -0.78 7.61 -2.66
N ASP A 35 -0.16 6.74 -1.86
CA ASP A 35 1.29 6.58 -1.78
C ASP A 35 1.64 5.12 -2.10
N PRO A 36 1.86 4.79 -3.39
CA PRO A 36 2.23 3.44 -3.79
C PRO A 36 3.73 3.19 -3.57
N SER A 37 4.04 1.99 -3.09
CA SER A 37 5.40 1.48 -2.95
C SER A 37 5.46 0.05 -3.46
N THR A 38 6.56 -0.33 -4.08
CA THR A 38 6.74 -1.68 -4.64
C THR A 38 7.67 -2.49 -3.76
N VAL A 39 7.29 -3.71 -3.41
CA VAL A 39 8.18 -4.65 -2.73
C VAL A 39 9.24 -5.10 -3.71
N VAL A 40 10.50 -4.73 -3.47
CA VAL A 40 11.62 -5.13 -4.34
C VAL A 40 12.47 -6.24 -3.73
N ARG A 41 12.44 -6.41 -2.41
CA ARG A 41 13.13 -7.49 -1.70
C ARG A 41 12.41 -7.84 -0.40
N ILE A 42 12.38 -9.13 -0.10
CA ILE A 42 12.00 -9.69 1.20
C ILE A 42 13.12 -10.65 1.60
N ASP A 43 13.82 -10.35 2.69
CA ASP A 43 14.83 -11.23 3.27
C ASP A 43 14.36 -11.73 4.64
N ASN A 44 14.33 -13.06 4.76
CA ASN A 44 13.87 -13.78 5.94
C ASN A 44 15.03 -14.18 6.88
N SER A 45 16.25 -13.69 6.62
CA SER A 45 17.44 -13.96 7.44
C SER A 45 17.24 -13.62 8.93
N THR A 46 16.40 -12.63 9.22
CA THR A 46 16.05 -12.20 10.59
C THR A 46 14.75 -12.82 11.12
N ALA A 47 14.10 -13.73 10.38
CA ALA A 47 12.79 -14.30 10.75
C ALA A 47 12.81 -15.00 12.11
N ALA A 48 13.92 -15.64 12.48
CA ALA A 48 14.12 -16.25 13.79
C ALA A 48 14.04 -15.23 14.96
N LYS A 49 14.29 -13.95 14.69
CA LYS A 49 14.14 -12.83 15.64
C LYS A 49 12.76 -12.18 15.59
N GLY A 50 11.86 -12.65 14.72
CA GLY A 50 10.49 -12.17 14.61
C GLY A 50 10.25 -11.05 13.59
N PHE A 51 11.23 -10.75 12.73
CA PHE A 51 11.15 -9.72 11.70
C PHE A 51 11.69 -10.23 10.35
N ASN A 52 11.31 -9.57 9.25
CA ASN A 52 11.95 -9.71 7.94
C ASN A 52 12.56 -8.38 7.54
N LEU A 53 13.63 -8.42 6.75
CA LEU A 53 14.22 -7.22 6.15
C LEU A 53 13.56 -6.98 4.80
N LEU A 54 12.74 -5.93 4.72
CA LEU A 54 12.03 -5.56 3.49
C LEU A 54 12.71 -4.38 2.83
N THR A 55 12.78 -4.42 1.51
CA THR A 55 13.13 -3.26 0.70
C THR A 55 11.93 -2.85 -0.12
N LEU A 56 11.50 -1.60 0.04
CA LEU A 56 10.41 -0.99 -0.73
C LEU A 56 10.97 0.10 -1.66
N SER A 57 10.43 0.19 -2.87
CA SER A 57 10.75 1.25 -3.83
C SER A 57 9.59 2.23 -3.96
N TYR A 58 9.90 3.53 -3.88
CA TYR A 58 8.94 4.63 -3.90
C TYR A 58 9.12 5.54 -5.10
N GLY A 59 7.99 5.97 -5.67
CA GLY A 59 7.93 7.01 -6.71
C GLY A 59 8.62 6.66 -8.03
N GLU A 60 8.56 7.60 -8.98
CA GLU A 60 9.12 7.44 -10.33
C GLU A 60 10.66 7.30 -10.33
N ASN A 61 11.32 7.91 -9.34
CA ASN A 61 12.77 7.84 -9.16
C ASN A 61 13.25 6.53 -8.54
N ARG A 62 12.35 5.59 -8.23
CA ARG A 62 12.65 4.28 -7.63
C ARG A 62 13.53 4.35 -6.38
N ASN A 63 13.30 5.35 -5.53
CA ASN A 63 14.02 5.47 -4.26
C ASN A 63 13.74 4.23 -3.40
N GLN A 64 14.80 3.51 -3.01
CA GLN A 64 14.67 2.29 -2.21
C GLN A 64 14.92 2.59 -0.73
N VAL A 65 14.07 2.02 0.11
CA VAL A 65 14.22 2.06 1.58
C VAL A 65 14.18 0.64 2.08
N GLU A 66 15.17 0.30 2.90
CA GLU A 66 15.26 -0.96 3.60
C GLU A 66 14.94 -0.77 5.09
N PHE A 67 14.13 -1.68 5.64
CA PHE A 67 13.73 -1.65 7.04
C PHE A 67 13.30 -3.03 7.55
N GLU A 68 13.31 -3.20 8.87
CA GLU A 68 12.79 -4.39 9.54
C GLU A 68 11.27 -4.31 9.69
N SER A 69 10.56 -5.32 9.19
CA SER A 69 9.12 -5.48 9.33
C SER A 69 8.80 -6.67 10.23
N ALA A 70 7.87 -6.50 11.18
CA ALA A 70 7.40 -7.63 11.98
C ALA A 70 6.73 -8.67 11.08
N LEU A 71 6.96 -9.96 11.35
CA LEU A 71 6.42 -11.06 10.51
C LEU A 71 4.91 -10.95 10.27
N GLY A 72 4.16 -10.59 11.31
CA GLY A 72 2.70 -10.45 11.25
C GLY A 72 2.20 -9.09 10.77
N HIS A 73 3.07 -8.16 10.37
CA HIS A 73 2.66 -6.81 9.99
C HIS A 73 1.86 -6.82 8.67
N PRO A 74 0.62 -6.29 8.65
CA PRO A 74 -0.21 -6.25 7.44
C PRO A 74 0.16 -5.06 6.54
N TYR A 75 0.17 -5.33 5.24
CA TYR A 75 0.28 -4.36 4.15
C TYR A 75 -0.96 -4.46 3.27
N PHE A 76 -1.43 -3.34 2.73
CA PHE A 76 -2.52 -3.36 1.76
C PHE A 76 -1.94 -3.36 0.34
N VAL A 77 -2.11 -4.45 -0.39
CA VAL A 77 -1.60 -4.63 -1.76
C VAL A 77 -2.68 -4.28 -2.77
N TYR A 78 -2.32 -3.43 -3.73
CA TYR A 78 -3.20 -2.97 -4.80
C TYR A 78 -3.76 -4.15 -5.60
N GLY A 79 -5.09 -4.23 -5.69
CA GLY A 79 -5.80 -5.28 -6.42
C GLY A 79 -5.89 -6.63 -5.71
N GLN A 80 -5.23 -6.80 -4.56
CA GLN A 80 -5.18 -8.06 -3.81
C GLN A 80 -5.78 -7.93 -2.40
N GLY A 81 -5.67 -6.76 -1.77
CA GLY A 81 -6.15 -6.54 -0.39
C GLY A 81 -5.03 -6.75 0.62
N TRP A 82 -5.38 -7.20 1.83
CA TRP A 82 -4.40 -7.38 2.90
C TRP A 82 -3.41 -8.50 2.59
N ALA A 83 -2.13 -8.23 2.80
CA ALA A 83 -1.04 -9.19 2.67
C ALA A 83 -0.04 -9.01 3.82
N SER A 84 0.68 -10.06 4.18
CA SER A 84 1.76 -9.98 5.16
C SER A 84 2.83 -11.02 4.87
N CYS A 85 3.98 -10.90 5.52
CA CYS A 85 5.03 -11.91 5.37
C CYS A 85 4.70 -13.23 6.07
N ASP A 86 3.80 -13.21 7.07
CA ASP A 86 3.31 -14.38 7.79
C ASP A 86 1.79 -14.25 8.01
N PRO A 87 0.96 -14.71 7.06
CA PRO A 87 -0.49 -14.56 7.11
C PRO A 87 -1.15 -15.20 8.34
N GLU A 88 -0.66 -16.36 8.77
CA GLU A 88 -1.18 -17.07 9.95
C GLU A 88 -0.92 -16.27 11.24
N LYS A 89 0.27 -15.67 11.34
CA LYS A 89 0.60 -14.79 12.45
C LYS A 89 -0.21 -13.50 12.43
N THR A 90 -0.44 -12.91 11.25
CA THR A 90 -1.33 -11.74 11.12
C THR A 90 -2.76 -12.07 11.55
N LEU A 91 -3.28 -13.23 11.14
CA LEU A 91 -4.60 -13.70 11.56
C LEU A 91 -4.67 -13.87 13.08
N SER A 92 -3.66 -14.49 13.68
CA SER A 92 -3.59 -14.70 15.13
C SER A 92 -3.51 -13.40 15.93
N LEU A 93 -2.75 -12.40 15.44
CA LEU A 93 -2.54 -11.13 16.15
C LEU A 93 -3.68 -10.13 15.95
N TYR A 94 -4.24 -10.05 14.74
CA TYR A 94 -5.18 -8.99 14.35
C TYR A 94 -6.56 -9.50 13.96
N GLY A 95 -6.77 -10.81 13.86
CA GLY A 95 -8.00 -11.39 13.32
C GLY A 95 -8.20 -11.09 11.83
N LEU A 96 -7.13 -10.73 11.12
CA LEU A 96 -7.18 -10.27 9.74
C LEU A 96 -6.66 -11.35 8.81
N ARG A 97 -7.48 -11.75 7.83
CA ARG A 97 -7.03 -12.65 6.77
C ARG A 97 -6.15 -11.89 5.79
N CYS A 98 -4.97 -12.43 5.55
CA CYS A 98 -4.00 -11.87 4.63
C CYS A 98 -3.61 -12.87 3.55
N HIS A 99 -3.20 -12.35 2.41
CA HIS A 99 -2.41 -13.09 1.43
C HIS A 99 -0.93 -13.07 1.83
N GLN A 100 -0.14 -13.98 1.25
CA GLN A 100 1.31 -13.93 1.36
C GLN A 100 1.84 -12.73 0.56
N LEU A 101 2.62 -11.86 1.21
CA LEU A 101 3.32 -10.75 0.54
C LEU A 101 4.47 -11.28 -0.33
N GLN A 102 4.62 -10.72 -1.52
CA GLN A 102 5.59 -11.14 -2.54
C GLN A 102 6.38 -9.96 -3.11
N VAL A 103 7.56 -10.26 -3.67
CA VAL A 103 8.33 -9.30 -4.47
C VAL A 103 7.53 -8.98 -5.73
N GLY A 104 7.39 -7.69 -6.03
CA GLY A 104 6.56 -7.16 -7.12
C GLY A 104 5.21 -6.63 -6.66
N ASP A 105 4.78 -6.96 -5.44
CA ASP A 105 3.54 -6.42 -4.87
C ASP A 105 3.62 -4.90 -4.73
N ILE A 106 2.50 -4.23 -5.02
CA ILE A 106 2.36 -2.77 -4.91
C ILE A 106 1.57 -2.47 -3.64
N CYS A 107 2.26 -2.16 -2.56
CA CYS A 107 1.66 -1.72 -1.32
C CYS A 107 1.15 -0.28 -1.47
N ILE A 108 -0.09 -0.02 -1.03
CA ILE A 108 -0.71 1.30 -1.08
C ILE A 108 -1.10 1.79 0.31
N SER A 109 -0.92 3.09 0.53
CA SER A 109 -1.40 3.79 1.71
C SER A 109 -1.89 5.19 1.35
N LEU A 110 -2.51 5.87 2.32
CA LEU A 110 -2.84 7.29 2.21
C LEU A 110 -1.82 8.11 2.99
N SER A 111 -1.19 9.07 2.30
CA SER A 111 -0.25 10.02 2.89
C SER A 111 -0.78 11.45 2.75
N PRO A 112 -0.48 12.36 3.69
CA PRO A 112 -0.82 13.77 3.51
C PRO A 112 -0.18 14.37 2.26
N ARG A 113 -0.89 15.27 1.57
CA ARG A 113 -0.31 16.12 0.54
C ARG A 113 0.50 17.22 1.22
N THR A 114 1.78 17.31 0.92
CA THR A 114 2.57 18.47 1.30
C THR A 114 2.05 19.68 0.53
N THR A 115 1.30 20.57 1.20
CA THR A 115 0.90 21.85 0.63
C THR A 115 2.10 22.78 0.63
N SER A 116 3.00 22.63 -0.35
CA SER A 116 3.98 23.69 -0.62
C SER A 116 3.22 24.86 -1.22
N SER A 117 2.81 25.81 -0.38
CA SER A 117 2.39 27.14 -0.78
C SER A 117 3.61 27.87 -1.35
N SER A 118 3.93 27.64 -2.62
CA SER A 118 4.76 28.51 -3.43
C SER A 118 3.90 29.00 -4.60
N PRO A 119 3.64 30.31 -4.74
CA PRO A 119 2.81 30.83 -5.81
C PRO A 119 3.63 30.82 -7.10
N GLY A 120 3.53 29.74 -7.87
CA GLY A 120 4.21 29.64 -9.15
C GLY A 120 4.02 28.28 -9.80
N GLN A 121 3.25 28.28 -10.89
CA GLN A 121 3.03 27.19 -11.84
C GLN A 121 1.94 26.17 -11.47
N GLY A 122 0.74 26.50 -11.95
CA GLY A 122 -0.27 25.51 -12.24
C GLY A 122 0.21 24.52 -13.31
N LYS A 123 -0.12 23.25 -13.10
CA LYS A 123 -0.55 22.32 -14.15
C LYS A 123 -1.45 21.31 -13.47
N LYS A 124 -2.74 21.35 -13.81
CA LYS A 124 -3.74 20.33 -13.48
C LYS A 124 -3.23 18.98 -13.99
N ARG A 125 -2.49 18.22 -13.18
CA ARG A 125 -2.16 16.84 -13.49
C ARG A 125 -3.38 16.00 -13.12
N ARG A 126 -4.29 15.87 -14.08
CA ARG A 126 -5.32 14.84 -14.11
C ARG A 126 -4.58 13.51 -13.94
N TRP A 127 -4.82 12.83 -12.82
CA TRP A 127 -4.19 11.56 -12.50
C TRP A 127 -4.36 10.60 -13.68
N SER A 128 -3.24 10.11 -14.19
CA SER A 128 -3.17 8.95 -15.09
C SER A 128 -2.35 7.94 -14.29
N ALA A 129 -2.87 6.72 -14.11
CA ALA A 129 -2.18 5.69 -13.35
C ALA A 129 -0.72 5.56 -13.85
N PRO A 130 0.29 5.55 -12.96
CA PRO A 130 1.67 5.30 -13.37
C PRO A 130 1.74 4.01 -14.18
N ASP A 131 2.57 3.98 -15.23
CA ASP A 131 2.72 2.85 -16.14
C ASP A 131 2.90 1.52 -15.39
N GLN A 132 3.52 1.54 -14.22
CA GLN A 132 3.72 0.38 -13.37
C GLN A 132 2.41 -0.32 -12.93
N LEU A 133 1.31 0.41 -12.72
CA LEU A 133 -0.01 -0.18 -12.47
C LEU A 133 -0.64 -0.76 -13.74
N GLN A 134 -0.32 -0.19 -14.91
CA GLN A 134 -0.84 -0.68 -16.20
C GLN A 134 -0.14 -1.97 -16.66
N HIS A 135 1.14 -2.16 -16.34
CA HIS A 135 1.89 -3.37 -16.71
C HIS A 135 1.49 -4.59 -15.87
N SER A 136 1.07 -4.43 -14.61
CA SER A 136 0.57 -5.53 -13.78
C SER A 136 -0.80 -6.06 -14.25
N ALA A 137 -1.65 -5.21 -14.83
CA ALA A 137 -2.99 -5.60 -15.31
C ALA A 137 -2.97 -6.48 -16.57
N LYS A 138 -1.84 -6.58 -17.28
CA LYS A 138 -1.73 -7.36 -18.53
C LYS A 138 -1.26 -8.80 -18.35
N LYS A 139 -0.89 -9.22 -17.15
CA LYS A 139 -0.33 -10.57 -16.92
C LYS A 139 -1.35 -11.64 -16.48
N SER A 140 -2.64 -11.33 -16.52
CA SER A 140 -3.72 -12.28 -16.23
C SER A 140 -4.52 -12.60 -17.49
N LYS A 141 -3.83 -13.06 -18.54
CA LYS A 141 -4.43 -13.79 -19.66
C LYS A 141 -3.36 -14.53 -20.45
N GLU A 142 -2.89 -15.64 -19.90
CA GLU A 142 -2.47 -16.79 -20.69
C GLU A 142 -2.90 -18.06 -19.96
#